data_AF-A0A6M0CYG7-F1
#
_entry.id   AF-A0A6M0CYG7-F1
#
_cell.length_a   1.000
_cell.length_b   1.000
_cell.length_c   1.000
_cell.angle_alpha   90.00
_cell.angle_beta   90.00
_cell.angle_gamma   90.00
#
_symmetry.space_group_name_H-M   'P 1'
#
loop_
_entity.id
_entity.type
_entity.pdbx_description
1 polymer ?
#
loop_
_entity_poly.entity_id
_entity_poly.type
_entity_poly.pdbx_seq_one_letter_code
_entity_poly.pdbx_strand_id
1 'polypeptide(L)'
;VEVKHRSARMGSNEIRSFLGGRHKDDRGLYVSTGGFTKEALYEGERANVHLTMWTLDELARTLMAHYPATDPETKRLVPLSYFYVPA
;
A
#
# COMPACT_ATOMS: atom_id res chain seq x y z
N VAL A 1 -9.04 1.02 5.03
CA VAL A 1 -7.91 0.43 4.27
C VAL A 1 -8.48 -0.43 3.15
N GLU A 2 -7.91 -0.39 1.94
CA GLU A 2 -8.25 -1.32 0.85
C GLU A 2 -6.97 -1.92 0.25
N VAL A 3 -6.99 -3.22 -0.04
CA VAL A 3 -5.85 -3.97 -0.59
C VAL A 3 -6.26 -4.65 -1.89
N LYS A 4 -5.48 -4.46 -2.95
CA LYS A 4 -5.64 -5.16 -4.23
C LYS A 4 -4.37 -5.92 -4.59
N HIS A 5 -4.53 -7.23 -4.73
CA HIS A 5 -3.49 -8.10 -5.25
C HIS A 5 -3.82 -8.51 -6.69
N ARG A 6 -3.18 -7.85 -7.67
CA ARG A 6 -3.31 -8.18 -9.09
C ARG A 6 -2.12 -7.63 -9.88
N SER A 7 -1.85 -8.19 -11.07
CA SER A 7 -0.76 -7.73 -11.93
C SER A 7 -1.04 -6.39 -12.63
N ALA A 8 -2.32 -6.03 -12.78
CA ALA A 8 -2.72 -4.79 -13.43
C ALA A 8 -2.61 -3.58 -12.50
N ARG A 9 -2.22 -2.42 -13.06
CA ARG A 9 -2.21 -1.13 -12.35
C ARG A 9 -3.64 -0.67 -12.04
N MET A 10 -3.83 0.01 -10.91
CA MET A 10 -5.13 0.59 -10.53
C MET A 10 -5.36 1.89 -11.29
N GLY A 11 -6.57 2.07 -11.81
CA GLY A 11 -6.98 3.29 -12.50
C GLY A 11 -7.70 4.27 -11.56
N SER A 12 -8.05 5.44 -12.10
CA SER A 12 -8.77 6.49 -11.38
C SER A 12 -10.19 6.09 -10.96
N ASN A 13 -10.82 5.17 -11.69
CA ASN A 13 -12.16 4.67 -11.34
C ASN A 13 -12.13 3.88 -10.01
N GLU A 14 -11.12 3.04 -9.83
CA GLU A 14 -10.92 2.29 -8.59
C GLU A 14 -10.66 3.24 -7.41
N ILE A 15 -9.86 4.29 -7.62
CA ILE A 15 -9.58 5.29 -6.59
C ILE A 15 -10.83 6.10 -6.23
N ARG A 16 -11.63 6.55 -7.20
CA ARG A 16 -12.91 7.23 -6.93
C ARG A 16 -13.90 6.34 -6.20
N SER A 17 -14.01 5.08 -6.61
CA SER A 17 -14.88 4.11 -5.94
C SER A 17 -14.47 3.94 -4.48
N PHE A 18 -13.16 3.83 -4.22
CA PHE A 18 -12.64 3.83 -2.86
C PHE A 18 -12.94 5.11 -2.12
N LEU A 19 -12.77 6.30 -2.72
CA LEU A 19 -13.03 7.56 -2.04
C LEU A 19 -14.53 7.82 -1.79
N GLY A 20 -15.41 7.14 -2.54
CA GLY A 20 -16.85 7.26 -2.43
C GLY A 20 -17.36 7.07 -1.00
N GLY A 21 -18.18 8.01 -0.54
CA GLY A 21 -18.87 7.94 0.75
C GLY A 21 -18.01 8.20 1.99
N ARG A 22 -16.73 8.56 1.84
CA ARG A 22 -15.86 8.90 2.97
C ARG A 22 -16.07 10.34 3.45
N HIS A 23 -15.99 10.52 4.76
CA HIS A 23 -16.01 11.83 5.39
C HIS A 23 -14.64 12.51 5.17
N LYS A 24 -14.63 13.85 5.13
CA LYS A 24 -13.39 14.65 4.94
C LYS A 24 -12.29 14.37 5.98
N ASP A 25 -12.69 13.92 7.16
CA ASP A 25 -11.78 13.64 8.29
C ASP A 25 -11.26 12.19 8.28
N ASP A 26 -11.74 11.36 7.35
CA ASP A 26 -11.29 9.99 7.21
C ASP A 26 -9.85 9.95 6.68
N ARG A 27 -9.17 8.84 6.99
CA ARG A 27 -7.85 8.54 6.43
C ARG A 27 -7.90 7.23 5.68
N GLY A 28 -7.56 7.30 4.40
CA GLY A 28 -7.48 6.15 3.50
C GLY A 28 -6.05 5.64 3.38
N LEU A 29 -5.89 4.32 3.43
CA LEU A 29 -4.71 3.63 2.90
C LEU A 29 -5.19 2.69 1.80
N TYR A 30 -4.67 2.89 0.60
CA TYR A 30 -4.90 2.02 -0.55
C TYR A 30 -3.59 1.32 -0.92
N VAL A 31 -3.57 -0.01 -0.89
CA VAL A 31 -2.39 -0.81 -1.20
C VAL A 31 -2.63 -1.61 -2.49
N SER A 32 -1.74 -1.48 -3.47
CA SER A 32 -1.82 -2.22 -4.74
C SER A 32 -0.47 -2.84 -5.11
N THR A 33 -0.41 -4.16 -5.24
CA THR A 33 0.84 -4.83 -5.67
C THR A 33 1.13 -4.63 -7.16
N GLY A 34 0.11 -4.32 -7.97
CA GLY A 34 0.26 -3.97 -9.38
C GLY A 34 0.55 -2.49 -9.63
N GLY A 35 0.62 -1.66 -8.59
CA GLY A 35 0.82 -0.21 -8.69
C GLY A 35 -0.43 0.57 -9.14
N PHE A 36 -0.22 1.83 -9.56
CA PHE A 36 -1.27 2.81 -9.88
C PHE A 36 -0.95 3.52 -11.19
N THR A 37 -1.93 3.85 -12.02
CA THR A 37 -1.70 4.71 -13.20
C THR A 37 -1.47 6.16 -12.78
N LYS A 38 -1.03 7.02 -13.72
CA LYS A 38 -0.80 8.45 -13.44
C LYS A 38 -2.11 9.15 -13.07
N GLU A 39 -3.21 8.77 -13.72
CA GLU A 39 -4.55 9.30 -13.47
C GLU A 39 -5.04 8.89 -12.08
N ALA A 40 -4.74 7.66 -11.64
CA ALA A 40 -5.07 7.18 -10.31
C ALA A 40 -4.32 7.94 -9.21
N LEU A 41 -3.02 8.20 -9.42
CA LEU A 41 -2.22 9.01 -8.49
C LEU A 41 -2.76 10.44 -8.41
N TYR A 42 -3.05 11.05 -9.57
CA TYR A 42 -3.62 12.39 -9.63
C TYR A 42 -4.99 12.51 -8.93
N GLU A 43 -5.83 11.48 -9.07
CA GLU A 43 -7.12 11.40 -8.37
C GLU A 43 -6.92 11.33 -6.85
N GLY A 44 -5.97 10.53 -6.39
CA GLY A 44 -5.65 10.40 -4.97
C GLY A 44 -5.06 11.67 -4.36
N GLU A 45 -4.15 12.34 -5.07
CA GLU A 45 -3.54 13.62 -4.65
C GLU A 45 -4.56 14.75 -4.51
N ARG A 46 -5.63 14.73 -5.32
CA ARG A 46 -6.69 15.73 -5.31
C ARG A 46 -7.87 15.38 -4.40
N ALA A 47 -7.85 14.21 -3.79
CA ALA A 47 -8.93 13.78 -2.92
C ALA A 47 -9.08 14.74 -1.73
N ASN A 48 -10.32 15.09 -1.40
CA ASN A 48 -10.63 15.89 -0.20
C ASN A 48 -10.42 15.11 1.12
N VAL A 49 -10.12 13.81 1.01
CA VAL A 49 -9.87 12.89 2.13
C VAL A 49 -8.39 12.54 2.09
N HIS A 50 -7.73 12.48 3.25
CA HIS A 50 -6.31 12.12 3.28
C HIS A 50 -6.10 10.67 2.83
N LEU A 51 -5.52 10.49 1.64
CA LEU A 51 -5.28 9.19 1.04
C LEU A 51 -3.79 8.91 0.89
N THR A 52 -3.32 7.86 1.55
CA THR A 52 -2.00 7.27 1.29
C THR A 52 -2.14 6.12 0.30
N MET A 53 -1.31 6.10 -0.73
CA MET A 53 -1.29 5.05 -1.76
C MET A 53 0.05 4.33 -1.71
N TRP A 54 0.03 3.02 -1.45
CA TRP A 54 1.24 2.19 -1.39
C TRP A 54 1.25 1.18 -2.52
N THR A 55 2.38 1.13 -3.22
CA THR A 55 2.72 0.03 -4.10
C THR A 55 3.35 -1.12 -3.29
N LEU A 56 3.75 -2.18 -3.99
CA LEU A 56 4.51 -3.26 -3.37
C LEU A 56 5.84 -2.75 -2.76
N ASP A 57 6.47 -1.74 -3.35
CA ASP A 57 7.75 -1.22 -2.88
C ASP A 57 7.61 -0.51 -1.53
N GLU A 58 6.64 0.40 -1.36
CA GLU A 58 6.40 1.06 -0.07
C GLU A 58 5.97 0.06 1.01
N LEU A 59 5.15 -0.94 0.65
CA LEU A 59 4.76 -2.01 1.56
C LEU A 59 5.98 -2.80 2.02
N ALA A 60 6.84 -3.24 1.10
CA ALA A 60 8.02 -4.02 1.41
C ALA A 60 9.02 -3.22 2.26
N ARG A 61 9.30 -1.96 1.90
CA ARG A 61 10.18 -1.08 2.68
C ARG A 61 9.67 -0.86 4.09
N THR A 62 8.38 -0.58 4.24
CA THR A 62 7.79 -0.34 5.55
C THR A 62 7.78 -1.59 6.41
N LEU A 63 7.47 -2.74 5.80
CA LEU A 63 7.53 -4.04 6.47
C LEU A 63 8.96 -4.34 6.94
N MET A 64 9.98 -4.15 6.09
CA MET A 64 11.38 -4.37 6.47
C MET A 64 11.83 -3.44 7.60
N ALA A 65 11.48 -2.15 7.52
CA ALA A 65 11.84 -1.17 8.54
C ALA A 65 11.26 -1.49 9.93
N HIS A 66 10.10 -2.15 9.98
CA HIS A 66 9.41 -2.49 11.22
C HIS A 66 9.35 -3.99 11.51
N TYR A 67 10.05 -4.81 10.71
CA TYR A 67 10.00 -6.27 10.82
C TYR A 67 10.33 -6.81 12.22
N PRO A 68 11.27 -6.22 12.99
CA PRO A 68 11.51 -6.67 14.35
C PRO A 68 10.27 -6.57 15.25
N ALA A 69 9.45 -5.52 15.06
CA ALA A 69 8.27 -5.20 15.85
C ALA A 69 6.97 -5.86 15.34
N THR A 70 6.99 -6.57 14.21
CA THR A 70 5.79 -7.26 13.70
C THR A 70 5.43 -8.49 14.54
N ASP A 71 4.14 -8.79 14.55
CA ASP A 71 3.59 -9.93 15.28
C ASP A 71 4.04 -11.28 14.68
N PRO A 72 3.97 -12.38 15.46
CA PRO A 72 4.41 -13.69 14.99
C PRO A 72 3.67 -14.21 13.76
N GLU A 73 2.37 -13.89 13.57
CA GLU A 73 1.62 -14.36 12.41
C GLU A 73 2.11 -13.66 11.13
N THR A 74 2.36 -12.35 11.20
CA THR A 74 2.98 -11.60 10.09
C THR A 74 4.37 -12.16 9.73
N LYS A 75 5.20 -12.48 10.73
CA LYS A 75 6.53 -13.08 10.52
C LYS A 75 6.47 -14.46 9.87
N ARG A 76 5.39 -15.23 10.11
CA ARG A 76 5.14 -16.53 9.44
C ARG A 76 4.75 -16.35 7.98
N LEU A 77 3.98 -15.31 7.65
CA LEU A 77 3.58 -15.03 6.26
C LEU A 77 4.76 -14.58 5.40
N VAL A 78 5.67 -13.81 5.97
CA VAL A 78 6.85 -13.26 5.27
C VAL A 78 8.11 -13.54 6.09
N PRO A 79 8.63 -14.78 6.09
CA PRO A 79 9.83 -15.11 6.85
C PRO A 79 11.06 -14.48 6.20
N LEU A 80 11.84 -13.71 6.97
CA LEU A 80 13.15 -13.21 6.50
C LEU A 80 14.25 -14.20 6.86
N SER A 81 15.16 -14.43 5.91
CA SER A 81 16.41 -15.15 6.15
C SER A 81 17.56 -14.16 6.31
N TYR A 82 18.40 -14.38 7.31
CA TYR A 82 19.66 -13.67 7.42
C TYR A 82 20.66 -14.26 6.42
N PHE A 83 21.24 -13.42 5.59
CA PHE A 83 22.35 -13.80 4.72
C PHE A 83 23.62 -13.09 5.20
N TYR A 84 24.69 -13.86 5.38
CA TYR A 84 26.00 -13.33 5.74
C TYR A 84 26.77 -12.96 4.49
N VAL A 85 27.14 -11.69 4.33
CA VAL A 85 28.04 -11.22 3.28
C VAL A 85 29.43 -11.05 3.90
N PRO A 86 30.44 -11.85 3.49
CA PRO A 86 31.82 -11.64 3.92
C PRO A 86 32.35 -10.29 3.42
N ALA A 87 33.18 -9.64 4.24
CA ALA A 87 33.89 -8.40 3.89
C ALA A 87 34.99 -8.64 2.85
#